data_AF-A0A954APM2-F1
#
_entry.id   AF-A0A954APM2-F1
#
_cell.length_a   1.000
_cell.length_b   1.000
_cell.length_c   1.000
_cell.angle_alpha   90.00
_cell.angle_beta   90.00
_cell.angle_gamma   90.00
#
_symmetry.space_group_name_H-M   'P 1'
#
loop_
_entity.id
_entity.type
_entity.pdbx_description
1 polymer ?
#
loop_
_entity_poly.entity_id
_entity_poly.type
_entity_poly.pdbx_seq_one_letter_code
_entity_poly.pdbx_strand_id
1 'polypeptide(L)'
;MIALVAIAIGYFWNDFRDYSRAQRKFAILGVVLAFLAPWIVFEVFWPRYFDITASKDTIDYEFASPDYANAFAVANGIPIDAAHE
;
A
#
# COMPACT_ATOMS: atom_id res chain seq x y z
N MET A 1 3.17 -8.97 -4.05
CA MET A 1 3.86 -8.03 -4.98
C MET A 1 5.25 -8.50 -5.36
N ILE A 2 6.15 -8.71 -4.39
CA ILE A 2 7.56 -9.12 -4.64
C ILE A 2 7.66 -10.39 -5.52
N ALA A 3 6.82 -11.40 -5.25
CA ALA A 3 6.79 -12.62 -6.07
C ALA A 3 6.37 -12.36 -7.53
N LEU A 4 5.41 -11.46 -7.77
CA LEU A 4 4.98 -11.09 -9.13
C LEU A 4 6.08 -10.37 -9.89
N VAL A 5 6.81 -9.48 -9.22
CA VAL A 5 7.98 -8.79 -9.77
C VAL A 5 9.07 -9.80 -10.14
N ALA A 6 9.34 -10.78 -9.27
CA ALA A 6 10.33 -11.82 -9.55
C ALA A 6 9.94 -12.70 -10.75
N ILE A 7 8.66 -13.07 -10.86
CA ILE A 7 8.11 -13.81 -12.02
C ILE A 7 8.26 -12.97 -13.30
N ALA A 8 7.91 -11.68 -13.27
CA ALA A 8 8.04 -10.80 -14.42
C ALA A 8 9.48 -10.65 -14.89
N ILE A 9 10.43 -10.46 -13.96
CA ILE A 9 11.86 -10.40 -14.29
C ILE A 9 12.33 -11.72 -14.89
N GLY A 10 11.87 -12.87 -14.35
CA GLY A 10 12.16 -14.19 -14.91
C GLY A 10 11.61 -14.39 -16.32
N TYR A 11 10.39 -13.91 -16.58
CA TYR A 11 9.76 -13.95 -17.90
C TYR A 11 10.54 -13.13 -18.94
N PHE A 12 10.90 -11.89 -18.61
CA PHE A 12 11.68 -11.01 -19.50
C PHE A 12 13.19 -11.29 -19.48
N TRP A 13 13.64 -12.30 -18.73
CA TRP A 13 15.08 -12.58 -18.58
C TRP A 13 15.75 -12.85 -19.92
N ASN A 14 15.06 -13.57 -20.82
CA ASN A 14 15.60 -13.91 -22.13
C ASN A 14 15.83 -12.66 -22.99
N ASP A 15 14.91 -11.68 -22.93
CA ASP A 15 14.99 -10.43 -23.69
C ASP A 15 16.12 -9.52 -23.19
N PHE A 16 16.54 -9.67 -21.93
CA PHE A 16 17.61 -8.87 -21.34
C PHE A 16 19.00 -9.48 -21.52
N ARG A 17 19.12 -10.66 -22.13
CA ARG A 17 20.40 -11.38 -22.26
C ARG A 17 21.43 -10.62 -23.10
N ASP A 18 20.98 -9.96 -24.16
CA ASP A 18 21.87 -9.26 -25.09
C ASP A 18 22.13 -7.81 -24.67
N TYR A 19 21.51 -7.35 -23.59
CA TYR A 19 21.68 -5.99 -23.10
C TYR A 19 23.05 -5.82 -22.43
N SER A 20 23.66 -4.66 -22.67
CA SER A 20 24.81 -4.22 -21.87
C SER A 20 24.42 -4.13 -20.38
N ARG A 21 25.41 -4.17 -19.50
CA ARG A 21 25.18 -4.12 -18.04
C ARG A 21 24.35 -2.90 -17.61
N ALA A 22 24.54 -1.76 -18.25
CA ALA A 22 23.77 -0.55 -17.97
C ALA A 22 22.31 -0.68 -18.43
N GLN A 23 22.09 -1.14 -19.66
CA GLN A 23 20.76 -1.37 -20.22
C GLN A 23 19.97 -2.38 -19.39
N ARG A 24 20.60 -3.48 -18.96
CA ARG A 24 19.94 -4.49 -18.11
C ARG A 24 19.49 -3.91 -16.76
N LYS A 25 20.28 -3.03 -16.14
CA LYS A 25 19.89 -2.35 -14.89
C LYS A 25 18.66 -1.48 -15.09
N PHE A 26 18.63 -0.67 -16.14
CA PHE A 26 17.48 0.19 -16.44
C PHE A 26 16.24 -0.61 -16.82
N ALA A 27 16.41 -1.70 -17.56
CA ALA A 27 15.30 -2.60 -17.92
C ALA A 27 14.68 -3.25 -16.67
N ILE A 28 15.52 -3.82 -15.77
CA ILE A 28 15.05 -4.40 -14.51
C ILE A 28 14.36 -3.33 -13.64
N LEU A 29 14.96 -2.15 -13.51
CA LEU A 29 14.36 -1.03 -12.78
C LEU A 29 13.00 -0.64 -13.37
N GLY A 30 12.89 -0.57 -14.70
CA GLY A 30 11.64 -0.29 -15.41
C GLY A 30 10.57 -1.33 -15.11
N VAL A 31 10.90 -2.63 -15.14
CA VAL A 31 9.96 -3.71 -14.79
C VAL A 31 9.50 -3.60 -13.34
N VAL A 32 10.42 -3.35 -12.40
CA VAL A 32 10.08 -3.17 -10.99
C VAL A 32 9.12 -1.99 -10.82
N LEU A 33 9.43 -0.83 -11.41
CA LEU A 33 8.59 0.35 -11.32
C LEU A 33 7.22 0.15 -11.96
N ALA A 34 7.15 -0.51 -13.13
CA ALA A 34 5.89 -0.79 -13.81
C ALA A 34 4.95 -1.67 -12.97
N PHE A 35 5.50 -2.63 -12.23
CA PHE A 35 4.72 -3.50 -11.35
C PHE A 35 4.36 -2.86 -10.01
N LEU A 36 5.19 -1.95 -9.49
CA LEU A 36 4.90 -1.21 -8.27
C LEU A 36 3.96 -0.02 -8.52
N ALA A 37 3.95 0.56 -9.72
CA ALA A 37 3.17 1.75 -10.02
C ALA A 37 1.66 1.59 -9.74
N PRO A 38 0.97 0.50 -10.14
CA PRO A 38 -0.43 0.31 -9.80
C PRO A 38 -0.71 0.30 -8.30
N TRP A 39 0.19 -0.29 -7.52
CA TRP A 39 0.08 -0.32 -6.06
C TRP A 39 0.28 1.05 -5.43
N ILE A 40 1.31 1.78 -5.87
CA ILE A 40 1.59 3.13 -5.38
C ILE A 40 0.42 4.06 -5.72
N VAL A 41 -0.09 3.98 -6.94
CA VAL A 41 -1.29 4.72 -7.36
C VAL A 41 -2.47 4.36 -6.47
N PHE A 42 -2.71 3.07 -6.23
CA PHE A 42 -3.80 2.64 -5.35
C PHE A 42 -3.66 3.22 -3.93
N GLU A 43 -2.49 3.12 -3.29
CA GLU A 43 -2.26 3.70 -1.95
C GLU A 43 -2.41 5.23 -1.92
N VAL A 44 -2.02 5.94 -2.99
CA VAL A 44 -2.16 7.40 -3.07
C VAL A 44 -3.61 7.85 -3.23
N PHE A 45 -4.38 7.17 -4.09
CA PHE A 45 -5.78 7.55 -4.35
C PHE A 45 -6.78 6.90 -3.37
N TRP A 46 -6.36 5.84 -2.69
CA TRP A 46 -7.12 5.12 -1.66
C TRP A 46 -6.28 5.02 -0.38
N PRO A 47 -6.03 6.16 0.30
CA PRO A 47 -5.31 6.13 1.57
C PRO A 47 -6.08 5.26 2.57
N ARG A 48 -5.33 4.56 3.43
CA ARG A 48 -5.92 3.76 4.50
C ARG A 48 -6.86 4.62 5.35
N TYR A 49 -8.04 4.08 5.61
CA TYR A 49 -9.11 4.77 6.33
C TYR A 49 -8.70 5.18 7.76
N PHE A 50 -7.84 4.39 8.39
CA PHE A 50 -7.33 4.60 9.73
C PHE A 50 -6.03 3.82 9.97
N ASP A 51 -5.22 4.27 10.91
CA ASP A 51 -4.12 3.53 11.49
C ASP A 51 -4.53 2.92 12.85
N ILE A 52 -3.91 1.81 13.23
CA ILE A 52 -4.21 1.10 14.48
C ILE A 52 -2.94 0.95 15.30
N THR A 53 -2.95 1.52 16.49
CA THR A 53 -1.91 1.29 17.49
C THR A 53 -2.48 0.45 18.63
N ALA A 54 -2.01 -0.79 18.76
CA ALA A 54 -2.40 -1.66 19.86
C ALA A 54 -1.40 -1.53 21.02
N SER A 55 -1.90 -1.15 22.19
CA SER A 55 -1.19 -1.17 23.47
C SER A 55 -1.68 -2.34 24.33
N LYS A 56 -1.06 -2.55 25.50
CA LYS A 56 -1.35 -3.71 26.36
C LYS A 56 -2.84 -3.81 26.76
N ASP A 57 -3.46 -2.66 27.03
CA ASP A 57 -4.83 -2.57 27.56
C ASP A 57 -5.75 -1.72 26.67
N THR A 58 -5.23 -1.11 25.59
CA THR A 58 -5.98 -0.20 24.72
C THR A 58 -5.68 -0.45 23.25
N ILE A 59 -6.62 -0.09 22.38
CA ILE A 59 -6.43 -0.04 20.92
C ILE A 59 -6.81 1.37 20.49
N ASP A 60 -5.82 2.11 19.99
CA ASP A 60 -5.97 3.48 19.53
C ASP A 60 -6.17 3.47 18.01
N TYR A 61 -7.23 4.12 17.55
CA TYR A 61 -7.57 4.24 16.13
C TYR A 61 -7.36 5.68 15.67
N GLU A 62 -6.46 5.89 14.73
CA GLU A 62 -6.19 7.22 14.17
C GLU A 62 -6.82 7.31 12.77
N PHE A 63 -7.94 8.02 12.65
CA PHE A 63 -8.70 8.11 11.41
C PHE A 63 -8.18 9.22 10.49
N ALA A 64 -8.12 8.94 9.20
CA ALA A 64 -7.70 9.93 8.19
C ALA A 64 -8.72 11.06 8.00
N SER A 65 -9.97 10.87 8.44
CA SER A 65 -11.00 11.91 8.43
C SER A 65 -12.01 11.73 9.57
N PRO A 66 -12.67 12.82 10.02
CA PRO A 66 -13.75 12.75 10.98
C PRO A 66 -14.95 11.93 10.48
N ASP A 67 -15.22 11.94 9.17
CA ASP A 67 -16.30 11.17 8.58
C ASP A 67 -16.08 9.66 8.70
N TYR A 68 -14.81 9.21 8.59
CA TYR A 68 -14.47 7.81 8.83
C TYR A 68 -14.57 7.42 10.30
N ALA A 69 -14.18 8.31 11.22
CA ALA A 69 -14.35 8.09 12.66
C ALA A 69 -15.83 7.92 13.02
N ASN A 70 -16.70 8.79 12.48
CA ASN A 70 -18.14 8.71 12.67
C ASN A 70 -18.73 7.42 12.08
N ALA A 71 -18.38 7.08 10.85
CA ALA A 71 -18.84 5.85 10.20
C ALA A 71 -18.41 4.60 10.99
N PHE A 72 -17.18 4.59 11.52
CA PHE A 72 -16.68 3.51 12.38
C PHE A 72 -17.44 3.45 13.71
N ALA A 73 -17.69 4.58 14.35
CA ALA A 73 -18.43 4.66 15.61
C ALA A 73 -19.86 4.12 15.44
N VAL A 74 -20.57 4.57 14.40
CA VAL A 74 -21.92 4.07 14.06
C VAL A 74 -21.91 2.56 13.80
N ALA A 75 -20.94 2.07 13.01
CA ALA A 75 -20.84 0.64 12.68
C ALA A 75 -20.58 -0.25 13.90
N ASN A 76 -19.94 0.29 14.93
CA ASN A 76 -19.59 -0.44 16.17
C ASN A 76 -20.49 -0.08 17.36
N GLY A 77 -21.53 0.75 17.17
CA GLY A 77 -22.42 1.19 18.25
C GLY A 77 -21.75 2.07 19.31
N ILE A 78 -20.65 2.75 18.97
CA ILE A 78 -19.93 3.67 19.85
C ILE A 78 -20.68 5.03 19.86
N PRO A 79 -21.01 5.59 21.04
CA PRO A 79 -21.60 6.92 21.15
C PRO A 79 -20.69 7.98 20.51
N ILE A 80 -21.23 8.80 19.59
CA ILE A 80 -20.44 9.74 18.77
C ILE A 80 -19.89 10.92 19.61
N ASP A 81 -20.55 11.24 20.72
CA ASP A 81 -20.09 12.22 21.72
C ASP A 81 -18.79 11.79 22.43
N ALA A 82 -18.50 10.49 22.51
CA ALA A 82 -17.24 9.96 23.04
C ALA A 82 -16.09 9.94 22.01
N ALA A 83 -16.36 10.23 20.73
CA ALA A 83 -15.37 10.22 19.65
C ALA A 83 -14.68 11.58 19.40
N HIS A 84 -15.03 12.60 20.21
CA HIS A 84 -14.55 13.98 20.07
C HIS A 84 -13.68 14.46 21.25
N GLU A 85 -13.43 13.62 22.26
CA GLU A 85 -12.47 13.88 23.36
C GLU A 85 -11.10 13.26 23.08
#